data_AF-A0A523Z0V1-F1
#
_entry.id   AF-A0A523Z0V1-F1
#
_cell.length_a   1.000
_cell.length_b   1.000
_cell.length_c   1.000
_cell.angle_alpha   90.00
_cell.angle_beta   90.00
_cell.angle_gamma   90.00
#
_symmetry.space_group_name_H-M   'P 1'
#
loop_
_entity.id
_entity.type
_entity.pdbx_description
1 polymer ?
#
loop_
_entity_poly.entity_id
_entity_poly.type
_entity_poly.pdbx_seq_one_letter_code
_entity_poly.pdbx_strand_id
1 'polypeptide(L)'
;MTTGFERVTARRVWFVPSFVVWGLPVWEEVEFLTVEKVGSDEAVLYGYLDIGGTAQQVAFSDLTDHRGNQLPPAITSPRVIIRPRSSVTAFVISEESETNFKIARDPDAAGPVTVDLLVVEMGD
;
A
#
# COMPACT_ATOMS: atom_id res chain seq x y z
N MET A 1 -14.93 -17.30 27.89
CA MET A 1 -13.60 -16.70 28.15
C MET A 1 -12.88 -16.70 26.81
N THR A 2 -13.12 -15.67 25.99
CA THR A 2 -12.55 -15.54 24.64
C THR A 2 -11.10 -15.12 24.83
N THR A 3 -10.17 -16.04 24.58
CA THR A 3 -8.73 -15.72 24.70
C THR A 3 -8.31 -14.91 23.48
N GLY A 4 -7.40 -13.95 23.65
CA GLY A 4 -6.91 -13.12 22.54
C GLY A 4 -6.36 -13.91 21.35
N PHE A 5 -5.99 -15.18 21.55
CA PHE A 5 -5.55 -16.09 20.49
C PHE A 5 -6.62 -16.41 19.44
N GLU A 6 -7.93 -16.41 19.78
CA GLU A 6 -9.00 -16.58 18.78
C GLU A 6 -9.08 -15.39 17.81
N ARG A 7 -8.63 -14.20 18.23
CA ARG A 7 -8.57 -12.99 17.37
C ARG A 7 -7.37 -13.01 16.42
N VAL A 8 -6.37 -13.85 16.67
CA VAL A 8 -5.11 -13.92 15.90
C VAL A 8 -5.05 -15.22 15.08
N THR A 9 -6.19 -15.72 14.61
CA THR A 9 -6.21 -16.78 13.62
C THR A 9 -6.54 -16.20 12.25
N ALA A 10 -5.64 -16.37 11.29
CA ALA A 10 -5.91 -16.07 9.88
C ALA A 10 -7.16 -16.86 9.42
N ARG A 11 -8.18 -16.16 8.92
CA ARG A 11 -9.38 -16.76 8.34
C ARG A 11 -9.09 -17.28 6.94
N ARG A 12 -8.47 -16.45 6.11
CA ARG A 12 -8.16 -16.74 4.71
C ARG A 12 -6.79 -16.22 4.37
N VAL A 13 -6.09 -16.93 3.49
CA VAL A 13 -4.74 -16.57 3.05
C VAL A 13 -4.68 -16.73 1.54
N TRP A 14 -4.17 -15.69 0.88
CA TRP A 14 -3.89 -15.69 -0.55
C TRP A 14 -2.40 -15.47 -0.79
N PHE A 15 -1.85 -16.25 -1.70
CA PHE A 15 -0.47 -16.10 -2.14
C PHE A 15 -0.46 -15.54 -3.56
N VAL A 16 0.15 -14.37 -3.73
CA VAL A 16 0.28 -13.64 -4.99
C VAL A 16 1.76 -13.65 -5.38
N PRO A 17 2.15 -14.49 -6.35
CA PRO A 17 3.55 -14.62 -6.75
C PRO A 17 3.99 -13.49 -7.68
N SER A 18 5.27 -13.15 -7.63
CA SER A 18 5.94 -12.29 -8.63
C SER A 18 5.31 -10.91 -8.84
N PHE A 19 4.82 -10.29 -7.77
CA PHE A 19 4.30 -8.93 -7.80
C PHE A 19 5.43 -7.92 -8.05
N VAL A 20 5.20 -6.98 -8.97
CA VAL A 20 6.17 -5.94 -9.32
C VAL A 20 5.85 -4.64 -8.57
N VAL A 21 6.80 -4.21 -7.73
CA VAL A 21 6.74 -2.97 -6.98
C VAL A 21 7.58 -1.91 -7.68
N TRP A 22 6.94 -0.87 -8.17
CA TRP A 22 7.61 0.28 -8.81
C TRP A 22 7.52 1.56 -7.99
N GLY A 23 6.53 1.65 -7.08
CA GLY A 23 6.30 2.82 -6.25
C GLY A 23 7.46 3.09 -5.28
N LEU A 24 7.70 4.35 -4.97
CA LEU A 24 8.71 4.80 -4.03
C LEU A 24 8.02 5.30 -2.75
N PRO A 25 8.67 5.22 -1.58
CA PRO A 25 8.11 5.80 -0.37
C PRO A 25 8.05 7.32 -0.53
N VAL A 26 6.94 7.92 -0.10
CA VAL A 26 6.85 9.36 0.11
C VAL A 26 7.70 9.67 1.34
N TRP A 27 8.57 10.67 1.24
CA TRP A 27 9.50 10.99 2.31
C TRP A 27 8.90 12.00 3.26
N GLU A 28 8.23 13.03 2.74
CA GLU A 28 7.60 14.09 3.53
C GLU A 28 6.40 14.68 2.79
N GLU A 29 5.50 15.33 3.54
CA GLU A 29 4.40 16.14 3.01
C GLU A 29 4.72 17.62 3.32
N VAL A 30 4.65 18.48 2.30
CA VAL A 30 4.82 19.93 2.47
C VAL A 30 3.47 20.61 2.39
N GLU A 31 3.05 21.16 3.51
CA GLU A 31 1.91 22.06 3.60
C GLU A 31 2.32 23.46 3.14
N PHE A 32 1.50 24.09 2.30
CA PHE A 32 1.78 25.43 1.82
C PHE A 32 0.51 26.28 1.72
N LEU A 33 0.69 27.59 1.89
CA LEU A 33 -0.30 28.61 1.58
C LEU A 33 0.13 29.32 0.29
N THR A 34 -0.79 29.42 -0.66
CA THR A 34 -0.59 30.19 -1.89
C THR A 34 -1.65 31.25 -2.02
N VAL A 35 -1.36 32.30 -2.79
CA VAL A 35 -2.31 33.37 -3.08
C VAL A 35 -2.54 33.38 -4.59
N GLU A 36 -3.77 33.12 -5.00
CA GLU A 36 -4.18 33.27 -6.39
C GLU A 36 -4.82 34.64 -6.57
N LYS A 37 -4.36 35.39 -7.57
CA LYS A 37 -4.91 36.70 -7.93
C LYS A 37 -5.37 36.69 -9.37
N VAL A 38 -6.67 36.92 -9.58
CA VAL A 38 -7.27 37.03 -10.91
C VAL A 38 -7.95 38.41 -11.01
N GLY A 39 -7.30 39.35 -11.69
CA GLY A 39 -7.76 40.73 -11.76
C GLY A 39 -7.65 41.44 -10.40
N SER A 40 -8.79 41.90 -9.88
CA SER A 40 -8.90 42.51 -8.54
C SER A 40 -9.15 41.51 -7.42
N ASP A 41 -9.49 40.27 -7.76
CA ASP A 41 -9.87 39.25 -6.79
C ASP A 41 -8.62 38.52 -6.29
N GLU A 42 -8.57 38.30 -4.98
CA GLU A 42 -7.46 37.63 -4.29
C GLU A 42 -8.03 36.52 -3.40
N ALA A 43 -7.50 35.32 -3.56
CA ALA A 43 -7.87 34.16 -2.76
C ALA A 43 -6.63 33.55 -2.10
N VAL A 44 -6.71 33.30 -0.80
CA VAL A 44 -5.71 32.50 -0.07
C VAL A 44 -6.13 31.04 -0.14
N LEU A 45 -5.25 30.21 -0.66
CA LEU A 45 -5.46 28.79 -0.87
C LEU A 45 -4.50 28.01 0.03
N TYR A 46 -5.01 26.97 0.68
CA TYR A 46 -4.21 26.00 1.42
C TYR A 46 -4.09 24.73 0.58
N GLY A 47 -2.87 24.21 0.48
CA GLY A 47 -2.58 22.98 -0.23
C GLY A 47 -1.48 22.18 0.47
N TYR A 48 -1.35 20.93 0.05
CA TYR A 48 -0.24 20.07 0.43
C TYR A 48 0.41 19.48 -0.83
N LEU A 49 1.68 19.16 -0.75
CA LEU A 49 2.46 18.52 -1.79
C LEU A 49 3.27 17.37 -1.19
N ASP A 50 3.04 16.16 -1.69
CA ASP A 50 3.91 15.02 -1.38
C ASP A 50 5.30 15.25 -1.99
N ILE A 51 6.33 15.25 -1.15
CA ILE A 51 7.73 15.30 -1.57
C ILE A 51 8.32 13.90 -1.51
N GLY A 52 8.73 13.41 -2.67
CA GLY A 52 9.31 12.07 -2.83
C GLY A 52 8.80 11.40 -4.10
N GLY A 53 8.88 10.08 -4.14
CA GLY A 53 8.28 9.32 -5.23
C GLY A 53 6.85 8.87 -4.91
N THR A 54 6.10 8.48 -5.93
CA THR A 54 4.70 8.06 -5.76
C THR A 54 4.63 6.66 -5.19
N ALA A 55 4.00 6.53 -4.02
CA ALA A 55 3.63 5.25 -3.44
C ALA A 55 2.69 4.48 -4.40
N GLN A 56 2.91 3.17 -4.54
CA GLN A 56 2.03 2.34 -5.36
C GLN A 56 0.84 1.91 -4.52
N GLN A 57 -0.34 2.45 -4.82
CA GLN A 57 -1.60 1.96 -4.26
C GLN A 57 -2.07 0.74 -5.05
N VAL A 58 -2.47 -0.30 -4.34
CA VAL A 58 -2.86 -1.59 -4.93
C VAL A 58 -4.21 -1.99 -4.36
N ALA A 59 -5.23 -2.13 -5.22
CA ALA A 59 -6.52 -2.67 -4.82
C ALA A 59 -6.46 -4.20 -4.76
N PHE A 60 -7.16 -4.80 -3.81
CA PHE A 60 -7.20 -6.27 -3.72
C PHE A 60 -7.88 -6.90 -4.94
N SER A 61 -8.85 -6.23 -5.55
CA SER A 61 -9.51 -6.67 -6.79
C SER A 61 -8.56 -6.86 -7.97
N ASP A 62 -7.42 -6.17 -7.96
CA ASP A 62 -6.46 -6.20 -9.06
C ASP A 62 -5.42 -7.33 -8.89
N LEU A 63 -5.45 -8.01 -7.75
CA LEU A 63 -4.53 -9.09 -7.43
C LEU A 63 -5.09 -10.45 -7.86
N THR A 64 -4.21 -11.30 -8.36
CA THR A 64 -4.50 -12.68 -8.74
C THR A 64 -3.63 -13.62 -7.93
N ASP A 65 -4.24 -14.63 -7.30
CA ASP A 65 -3.51 -15.64 -6.54
C ASP A 65 -2.74 -16.61 -7.46
N HIS A 66 -1.87 -17.44 -6.86
CA HIS A 66 -1.11 -18.47 -7.57
C HIS A 66 -1.97 -19.52 -8.32
N ARG A 67 -3.27 -19.56 -8.09
CA ARG A 67 -4.22 -20.47 -8.76
C ARG A 67 -4.96 -19.78 -9.91
N GLY A 68 -4.72 -18.49 -10.12
CA GLY A 68 -5.40 -17.69 -11.15
C GLY A 68 -6.72 -17.07 -10.68
N ASN A 69 -7.06 -17.12 -9.39
CA ASN A 69 -8.28 -16.48 -8.88
C ASN A 69 -7.99 -15.03 -8.53
N GLN A 70 -8.90 -14.13 -8.91
CA GLN A 70 -8.89 -12.76 -8.38
C GLN A 70 -9.19 -12.77 -6.88
N LEU A 71 -8.51 -11.89 -6.14
CA LEU A 71 -8.82 -11.66 -4.74
C LEU A 71 -10.15 -10.91 -4.60
N PRO A 72 -10.85 -11.07 -3.45
CA PRO A 72 -12.05 -10.28 -3.17
C PRO A 72 -11.75 -8.77 -3.20
N PRO A 73 -12.71 -7.94 -3.64
CA PRO A 73 -12.52 -6.48 -3.66
C PRO A 73 -12.44 -5.86 -2.26
N ALA A 74 -12.91 -6.57 -1.24
CA ALA A 74 -12.79 -6.19 0.16
C ALA A 74 -12.39 -7.41 1.00
N ILE A 75 -11.44 -7.22 1.90
CA ILE A 75 -10.91 -8.22 2.83
C ILE A 75 -11.00 -7.62 4.24
N THR A 76 -11.62 -8.32 5.18
CA THR A 76 -11.76 -7.85 6.57
C THR A 76 -10.42 -7.93 7.31
N SER A 77 -10.03 -6.83 7.96
CA SER A 77 -8.77 -6.72 8.72
C SER A 77 -7.55 -7.31 7.99
N PRO A 78 -7.24 -6.82 6.78
CA PRO A 78 -6.22 -7.43 5.95
C PRO A 78 -4.83 -7.16 6.51
N ARG A 79 -3.92 -8.11 6.31
CA ARG A 79 -2.49 -7.94 6.49
C ARG A 79 -1.74 -8.39 5.25
N VAL A 80 -0.83 -7.57 4.78
CA VAL A 80 -0.02 -7.85 3.59
C VAL A 80 1.43 -8.09 4.03
N ILE A 81 1.86 -9.34 3.90
CA ILE A 81 3.22 -9.75 4.24
C ILE A 81 4.02 -9.88 2.95
N ILE A 82 5.13 -9.15 2.87
CA ILE A 82 6.02 -9.16 1.73
C ILE A 82 7.10 -10.23 1.94
N ARG A 83 7.28 -11.11 0.96
CA ARG A 83 8.40 -12.03 0.89
C ARG A 83 9.36 -11.56 -0.20
N PRO A 84 10.56 -11.07 0.15
CA PRO A 84 11.56 -10.67 -0.84
C PRO A 84 11.98 -11.86 -1.71
N ARG A 85 12.14 -11.63 -3.02
CA ARG A 85 12.75 -12.60 -3.95
C ARG A 85 14.20 -12.29 -4.28
N SER A 86 14.71 -11.15 -3.81
CA SER A 86 16.08 -10.67 -4.01
C SER A 86 16.62 -10.04 -2.74
N SER A 87 17.88 -9.56 -2.78
CA SER A 87 18.48 -8.78 -1.69
C SER A 87 17.87 -7.40 -1.51
N VAL A 88 17.11 -6.91 -2.51
CA VAL A 88 16.41 -5.64 -2.49
C VAL A 88 14.93 -5.89 -2.18
N THR A 89 14.37 -5.09 -1.28
CA THR A 89 13.06 -5.35 -0.67
C THR A 89 12.02 -4.29 -1.04
N ALA A 90 10.78 -4.56 -0.66
CA ALA A 90 9.67 -3.62 -0.66
C ALA A 90 9.00 -3.62 0.72
N PHE A 91 8.22 -2.59 0.97
CA PHE A 91 7.57 -2.32 2.25
C PHE A 91 6.12 -1.90 2.03
N VAL A 92 5.23 -2.36 2.91
CA VAL A 92 3.91 -1.76 3.08
C VAL A 92 4.12 -0.47 3.88
N ILE A 93 3.71 0.67 3.31
CA ILE A 93 4.07 2.01 3.84
C ILE A 93 2.90 2.74 4.51
N SER A 94 1.73 2.10 4.59
CA SER A 94 0.59 2.58 5.35
C SER A 94 -0.15 1.42 5.97
N GLU A 95 -1.06 1.69 6.91
CA GLU A 95 -2.02 0.69 7.33
C GLU A 95 -2.83 0.18 6.13
N GLU A 96 -3.07 -1.13 6.08
CA GLU A 96 -3.91 -1.73 5.07
C GLU A 96 -5.38 -1.40 5.33
N SER A 97 -6.06 -0.87 4.31
CA SER A 97 -7.51 -0.70 4.35
C SER A 97 -8.20 -1.97 3.90
N GLU A 98 -9.52 -2.07 4.10
CA GLU A 98 -10.29 -3.23 3.66
C GLU A 98 -10.25 -3.46 2.14
N THR A 99 -9.95 -2.45 1.33
CA THR A 99 -10.03 -2.53 -0.14
C THR A 99 -8.68 -2.43 -0.84
N ASN A 100 -7.69 -1.84 -0.18
CA ASN A 100 -6.39 -1.53 -0.77
C ASN A 100 -5.29 -1.36 0.27
N PHE A 101 -4.05 -1.39 -0.21
CA PHE A 101 -2.85 -1.07 0.58
C PHE A 101 -1.87 -0.25 -0.27
N LYS A 102 -0.92 0.41 0.40
CA LYS A 102 0.17 1.13 -0.25
C LYS A 102 1.48 0.36 -0.05
N ILE A 103 2.20 0.14 -1.15
CA ILE A 103 3.49 -0.55 -1.17
C ILE A 103 4.53 0.32 -1.89
N ALA A 104 5.77 0.24 -1.43
CA ALA A 104 6.89 0.91 -2.05
C ALA A 104 8.14 0.04 -2.01
N ARG A 105 9.00 0.18 -3.02
CA ARG A 105 10.33 -0.45 -3.05
C ARG A 105 11.32 0.34 -2.21
N ASP A 106 12.42 -0.29 -1.85
CA ASP A 106 13.60 0.40 -1.34
C ASP A 106 14.05 1.51 -2.33
N PRO A 107 14.21 2.78 -1.87
CA PRO A 107 14.71 3.87 -2.70
C PRO A 107 16.06 3.57 -3.34
N ASP A 108 16.92 2.82 -2.64
CA ASP A 108 18.27 2.48 -3.11
C ASP A 108 18.26 1.37 -4.18
N ALA A 109 17.09 0.78 -4.46
CA ALA A 109 16.94 -0.14 -5.58
C ALA A 109 17.20 0.57 -6.92
N ALA A 110 17.97 -0.08 -7.81
CA ALA A 110 18.26 0.46 -9.14
C ALA A 110 17.03 0.56 -10.07
N GLY A 111 15.91 -0.05 -9.69
CA GLY A 111 14.68 -0.09 -10.47
C GLY A 111 13.55 -0.82 -9.74
N PRO A 112 12.45 -1.17 -10.45
CA PRO A 112 11.35 -1.95 -9.89
C PRO A 112 11.82 -3.27 -9.26
N VAL A 113 11.18 -3.66 -8.16
CA VAL A 113 11.54 -4.86 -7.38
C VAL A 113 10.43 -5.89 -7.49
N THR A 114 10.78 -7.14 -7.72
CA THR A 114 9.82 -8.26 -7.70
C THR A 114 9.80 -8.92 -6.33
N VAL A 115 8.60 -9.06 -5.76
CA VAL A 115 8.35 -9.72 -4.48
C VAL A 115 7.21 -10.72 -4.61
N ASP A 116 7.08 -11.62 -3.65
CA ASP A 116 5.83 -12.35 -3.46
C ASP A 116 5.02 -11.67 -2.34
N LEU A 117 3.70 -11.68 -2.47
CA LEU A 117 2.80 -11.17 -1.42
C LEU A 117 2.03 -12.33 -0.81
N LEU A 118 1.92 -12.29 0.51
CA LEU A 118 0.99 -13.11 1.27
C LEU A 118 -0.06 -12.18 1.87
N VAL A 119 -1.27 -12.21 1.30
CA VAL A 119 -2.41 -11.42 1.79
C VAL A 119 -3.19 -12.29 2.75
N VAL A 120 -3.46 -11.79 3.95
CA VAL A 120 -4.12 -12.52 5.03
C VAL A 120 -5.35 -11.76 5.48
N GLU A 121 -6.50 -12.45 5.50
CA GLU A 121 -7.70 -12.00 6.20
C GLU A 121 -7.58 -12.44 7.65
N MET A 122 -7.53 -11.51 8.59
CA MET A 122 -7.47 -11.82 10.02
C MET A 122 -8.87 -12.11 10.59
N GLY A 123 -8.92 -12.80 11.73
CA GLY A 123 -10.14 -12.90 12.54
C GLY A 123 -10.44 -11.61 13.30
N ASP A 124 -11.70 -11.45 13.72
CA ASP A 124 -12.21 -10.30 14.51
C ASP A 124 -11.81 -10.36 16.01
#